data_AF-A0A357MSD1-F1
#
_entry.id   AF-A0A357MSD1-F1
#
_cell.length_a   1.000
_cell.length_b   1.000
_cell.length_c   1.000
_cell.angle_alpha   90.00
_cell.angle_beta   90.00
_cell.angle_gamma   90.00
#
_symmetry.space_group_name_H-M   'P 1'
#
loop_
_entity.id
_entity.type
_entity.pdbx_description
1 polymer ?
#
loop_
_entity_poly.entity_id
_entity_poly.type
_entity_poly.pdbx_seq_one_letter_code
_entity_poly.pdbx_strand_id
1 'polypeptide(L)' 'MRILDIESSKALSNICVYLTLSEAKDLMSSIENLLEDRLEHHVHIHDNVYQHEITVTIYNENELSSFDERSRKLISED' A
#
# COMPACT_ATOMS: atom_id res chain seq x y z
N MET A 1 -4.16 8.18 6.17
CA MET A 1 -3.90 6.85 5.55
C MET A 1 -5.19 6.44 4.88
N ARG A 2 -5.12 5.99 3.63
CA ARG A 2 -6.28 5.51 2.88
C ARG A 2 -6.09 4.01 2.67
N ILE A 3 -7.13 3.22 2.93
CA ILE A 3 -7.05 1.76 2.87
C ILE A 3 -8.16 1.28 1.95
N LEU A 4 -7.77 0.48 0.95
CA LEU A 4 -8.67 -0.06 -0.06
C LEU A 4 -8.73 -1.57 0.05
N ASP A 5 -9.94 -2.12 0.18
CA ASP A 5 -10.18 -3.51 -0.17
C ASP A 5 -10.22 -3.61 -1.70
N ILE A 6 -9.20 -4.23 -2.28
CA ILE A 6 -9.03 -4.35 -3.74
C ILE A 6 -10.16 -5.16 -4.36
N GLU A 7 -10.61 -6.24 -3.71
CA GLU A 7 -11.66 -7.10 -4.25
C GLU A 7 -13.02 -6.42 -4.26
N SER A 8 -13.41 -5.81 -3.13
CA SER A 8 -14.73 -5.18 -3.03
C SER A 8 -14.74 -3.71 -3.47
N SER A 9 -13.57 -3.13 -3.77
CA SER A 9 -13.40 -1.70 -4.05
C SER A 9 -13.95 -0.79 -2.95
N LYS A 10 -14.01 -1.25 -1.70
CA LYS A 10 -14.50 -0.48 -0.56
C LYS A 10 -13.37 0.17 0.21
N ALA A 11 -13.58 1.41 0.62
CA ALA A 11 -12.72 2.08 1.58
C ALA A 11 -12.89 1.40 2.95
N LEU A 12 -11.78 1.10 3.62
CA LEU A 12 -11.78 0.55 4.98
C LEU A 12 -11.32 1.63 5.96
N SER A 13 -12.08 1.81 7.04
CA SER A 13 -11.72 2.76 8.10
C SER A 13 -10.72 2.17 9.10
N ASN A 14 -10.64 0.83 9.20
CA ASN A 14 -9.80 0.13 10.16
C ASN A 14 -9.32 -1.19 9.56
N ILE A 15 -8.05 -1.55 9.82
CA ILE A 15 -7.47 -2.86 9.52
C ILE A 15 -6.63 -3.34 10.69
N CYS A 16 -6.43 -4.64 10.79
CA CYS A 16 -5.47 -5.26 11.69
C CYS A 16 -4.57 -6.19 10.86
N VAL A 17 -3.26 -5.95 10.92
CA VAL A 17 -2.27 -6.72 10.17
C VAL A 17 -1.48 -7.58 11.15
N TYR A 18 -1.48 -8.90 10.92
CA TYR A 18 -0.69 -9.85 11.69
C TYR A 18 0.52 -10.27 10.86
N LEU A 19 1.71 -9.99 11.37
CA LEU A 19 2.97 -10.31 10.71
C LEU A 19 3.80 -11.21 11.61
N THR A 20 4.46 -12.19 11.02
CA THR A 20 5.61 -12.84 11.61
C THR A 20 6.80 -11.86 11.68
N LEU A 21 7.82 -12.21 12.46
CA LEU A 21 9.01 -11.36 12.58
C LEU A 21 9.74 -11.16 11.25
N SER A 22 9.75 -12.15 10.35
CA SER A 22 10.35 -12.01 9.02
C SER A 22 9.54 -11.03 8.16
N GLU A 23 8.22 -11.22 8.09
CA GLU A 23 7.34 -10.34 7.31
C GLU A 23 7.37 -8.89 7.83
N ALA A 24 7.51 -8.69 9.14
CA ALA A 24 7.70 -7.37 9.72
C ALA A 24 9.01 -6.69 9.30
N LYS A 25 10.10 -7.47 9.15
CA LYS A 25 11.39 -6.95 8.65
C LYS A 25 11.33 -6.62 7.16
N ASP A 26 10.66 -7.47 6.39
CA ASP A 26 10.47 -7.24 4.96
C ASP A 26 9.64 -5.97 4.75
N LEU A 27 8.55 -5.79 5.51
CA LEU A 27 7.76 -4.56 5.52
C LEU A 27 8.61 -3.33 5.86
N MET A 28 9.45 -3.40 6.90
CA MET A 28 10.32 -2.28 7.28
C MET A 28 11.27 -1.90 6.15
N SER A 29 11.98 -2.89 5.59
CA SER A 29 12.92 -2.69 4.47
C SER A 29 12.22 -2.09 3.24
N SER A 30 11.04 -2.61 2.89
CA SER A 30 10.26 -2.08 1.77
C SER A 30 9.80 -0.64 1.99
N ILE A 31 9.43 -0.27 3.23
CA ILE A 31 9.08 1.11 3.56
C ILE A 31 10.32 2.02 3.51
N GLU A 32 11.46 1.57 4.03
CA GLU A 32 12.72 2.34 3.96
C GLU A 32 13.10 2.63 2.51
N ASN A 33 13.03 1.63 1.63
CA ASN A 33 13.29 1.80 0.20
C ASN A 33 12.33 2.81 -0.46
N LEU A 34 11.03 2.75 -0.13
CA LEU A 34 10.04 3.72 -0.63
C LEU A 34 10.36 5.16 -0.21
N LEU A 35 10.95 5.36 0.97
CA LEU A 35 11.30 6.69 1.47
C LEU A 35 12.58 7.23 0.84
N GLU A 36 13.50 6.35 0.44
CA GLU A 36 14.79 6.72 -0.16
C GLU A 36 14.69 6.93 -1.67
N ASP A 37 13.88 6.13 -2.36
CA ASP A 37 13.78 6.17 -3.82
C ASP A 37 12.59 7.02 -4.31
N ARG A 38 12.83 7.84 -5.33
CA ARG A 38 11.79 8.68 -5.95
C ARG A 38 11.01 7.96 -7.06
N LEU A 39 11.37 6.72 -7.36
CA LEU A 39 10.88 5.98 -8.54
C LEU A 39 9.90 4.84 -8.19
N GLU A 40 9.89 4.33 -6.97
CA GLU A 40 8.97 3.27 -6.57
C GLU A 40 7.67 3.88 -6.03
N HIS A 41 6.62 3.87 -6.86
CA HIS A 41 5.32 4.40 -6.47
C HIS A 41 4.57 3.48 -5.51
N HIS A 42 4.92 2.19 -5.45
CA HIS A 42 4.37 1.23 -4.50
C HIS A 42 5.28 -0.01 -4.40
N VAL A 43 5.16 -0.72 -3.27
CA VAL A 43 5.80 -2.01 -3.01
C VAL A 43 4.76 -3.03 -2.58
N HIS A 44 4.98 -4.27 -2.98
CA HIS A 44 4.17 -5.43 -2.57
C HIS A 44 4.96 -6.21 -1.51
N ILE A 45 4.36 -6.44 -0.36
CA ILE A 45 4.90 -7.29 0.70
C ILE A 45 4.06 -8.57 0.73
N HIS A 46 4.70 -9.71 0.50
CA HIS A 46 4.05 -11.02 0.48
C HIS A 46 4.36 -11.82 1.73
N ASP A 47 3.46 -12.75 2.07
CA ASP A 47 3.81 -13.84 2.98
C ASP A 47 4.71 -14.89 2.28
N ASN A 48 5.29 -15.79 3.07
CA ASN A 48 6.23 -16.80 2.56
C ASN A 48 5.62 -17.77 1.52
N VAL A 49 4.29 -17.83 1.43
CA VAL A 49 3.56 -18.71 0.51
C VAL A 49 2.88 -17.96 -0.63
N TYR A 50 3.08 -16.64 -0.73
CA TYR A 50 2.50 -15.75 -1.73
C TYR A 50 0.97 -15.84 -1.82
N GLN A 51 0.30 -16.14 -0.71
CA GLN A 51 -1.16 -16.16 -0.61
C GLN A 51 -1.73 -14.82 -0.16
N HIS A 52 -1.00 -14.12 0.71
CA HIS A 52 -1.39 -12.83 1.24
C HIS A 52 -0.40 -11.76 0.77
N GLU A 53 -0.93 -10.59 0.43
CA GLU A 53 -0.12 -9.45 -0.03
C GLU A 53 -0.63 -8.16 0.62
N ILE A 54 0.31 -7.30 1.01
CA ILE A 54 0.07 -5.92 1.40
C ILE A 54 0.75 -5.03 0.36
N THR A 55 -0.02 -4.18 -0.32
CA THR A 55 0.54 -3.12 -1.16
C THR A 55 0.67 -1.83 -0.35
N VAL A 56 1.86 -1.23 -0.34
CA VAL A 56 2.11 0.08 0.29
C VAL A 56 2.55 1.05 -0.80
N THR A 57 1.98 2.26 -0.81
CA THR A 57 2.25 3.28 -1.83
C THR A 57 2.53 4.64 -1.18
N ILE A 58 3.48 5.40 -1.74
CA ILE A 58 3.69 6.81 -1.41
C ILE A 58 3.19 7.63 -2.60
N TYR A 59 2.31 8.58 -2.31
CA TYR A 59 1.68 9.42 -3.31
C TYR A 59 1.84 10.90 -2.97
N ASN A 60 1.79 11.75 -4.01
CA ASN A 60 1.71 13.20 -3.88
C ASN A 60 0.28 13.64 -4.22
N GLU A 61 -0.40 14.34 -3.32
CA GLU A 61 -1.78 14.82 -3.52
C GLU A 61 -1.93 15.69 -4.77
N ASN A 62 -0.85 16.33 -5.23
CA ASN A 62 -0.85 17.17 -6.42
C ASN A 62 -0.60 16.40 -7.73
N GLU A 63 -0.23 15.11 -7.66
CA GLU A 63 0.16 14.29 -8.81
C GLU A 63 -0.42 12.88 -8.71
N LEU A 64 -1.72 12.76 -9.00
CA LEU A 64 -2.47 11.49 -8.91
C LEU A 64 -2.72 10.84 -10.28
N SER A 65 -2.20 11.39 -11.37
CA SER A 65 -2.50 10.95 -12.74
C SER A 65 -2.07 9.51 -13.05
N SER A 66 -1.05 9.00 -12.34
CA SER A 66 -0.52 7.65 -12.46
C SER A 66 -1.37 6.58 -11.78
N PHE A 67 -2.25 6.95 -10.86
CA PHE A 67 -3.13 6.02 -10.14
C PHE A 67 -4.37 5.68 -10.96
N ASP A 68 -4.96 4.51 -10.75
CA ASP A 68 -6.25 4.15 -11.34
C ASP A 68 -7.40 5.02 -10.80
N GLU A 69 -8.55 5.01 -11.46
CA GLU A 69 -9.69 5.86 -11.09
C GLU A 69 -10.17 5.64 -9.65
N ARG A 70 -10.16 4.39 -9.17
CA ARG A 70 -10.67 4.06 -7.84
C ARG A 70 -9.72 4.58 -6.77
N SER A 71 -8.42 4.37 -6.95
CA SER A 71 -7.38 4.91 -6.07
C SER A 71 -7.39 6.43 -6.03
N ARG A 72 -7.56 7.09 -7.18
CA ARG A 72 -7.72 8.56 -7.22
C ARG A 72 -8.91 9.04 -6.41
N LYS A 73 -10.09 8.45 -6.61
CA LYS A 73 -11.30 8.79 -5.85
C LYS A 73 -11.11 8.58 -4.35
N LEU A 74 -10.51 7.45 -3.95
CA LEU A 74 -10.22 7.19 -2.55
C LEU A 74 -9.29 8.26 -1.94
N ILE A 75 -8.26 8.67 -2.68
CA ILE A 75 -7.32 9.70 -2.20
C ILE A 75 -7.97 11.10 -2.15
N SER A 76 -8.84 11.44 -3.10
CA SER A 76 -9.41 12.79 -3.22
C SER A 76 -10.69 13.01 -2.41
N GLU A 77 -11.46 11.96 -2.13
CA GLU A 77 -12.81 12.06 -1.54
C GLU A 77 -12.86 11.59 -0.07
N ASP A 78 -11.77 11.01 0.45
CA ASP A 78 -11.65 10.44 1.81
C ASP A 78 -10.52 11.12 2.62
#